data_AF-A0A093US38-F1
#
_entry.id   AF-A0A093US38-F1
#
_cell.length_a   1.000
_cell.length_b   1.000
_cell.length_c   1.000
_cell.angle_alpha   90.00
_cell.angle_beta   90.00
_cell.angle_gamma   90.00
#
_symmetry.space_group_name_H-M   'P 1'
#
loop_
_entity.id
_entity.type
_entity.pdbx_description
1 polymer ?
#
loop_
_entity_poly.entity_id
_entity_poly.type
_entity_poly.pdbx_seq_one_letter_code
_entity_poly.pdbx_strand_id
1 'polypeptide(L)'
;MFSIPDGRSPAIYDQDGELIWQERRNVPTQNLRVQIFRGQDYLTYWTKEPFGPGRYAMLDSSYTERFIVTPVGMVIDSLHDFTVTRHDTALIAAHYKRRADLSAIGGAVDGWILDGIFQEIDIVTGTLLYEWRAAEHVPIPNTLKALDNGEGTEDQPFDYFHLSGVDQGPSGDYLVSAGHMRSVMSVDAST
;
A
#
# COMPACT_ATOMS: atom_id res chain seq x y z
N MET A 1 22.60 -4.75 4.93
CA MET A 1 22.36 -3.50 4.16
C MET A 1 21.57 -3.87 2.92
N PHE A 2 20.34 -3.39 2.76
CA PHE A 2 19.57 -3.61 1.54
C PHE A 2 20.09 -2.65 0.47
N SER A 3 20.92 -3.14 -0.43
CA SER A 3 21.38 -2.37 -1.60
C SER A 3 20.63 -2.85 -2.83
N ILE A 4 20.44 -1.97 -3.81
CA ILE A 4 19.96 -2.32 -5.15
C ILE A 4 21.14 -2.13 -6.13
N PRO A 5 22.10 -3.05 -6.24
CA PRO A 5 23.06 -3.04 -7.34
C PRO A 5 22.34 -3.59 -8.58
N ASP A 6 22.45 -2.86 -9.69
CA ASP A 6 21.95 -3.23 -11.04
C ASP A 6 20.44 -3.19 -11.28
N GLY A 7 19.71 -2.46 -10.44
CA GLY A 7 18.43 -1.86 -10.82
C GLY A 7 17.25 -2.85 -10.89
N ARG A 8 16.37 -2.73 -9.89
CA ARG A 8 14.98 -3.26 -9.82
C ARG A 8 14.79 -4.66 -9.25
N SER A 9 15.76 -5.24 -8.53
CA SER A 9 15.53 -6.49 -7.81
C SER A 9 16.05 -6.42 -6.36
N PRO A 10 15.24 -6.81 -5.35
CA PRO A 10 15.71 -6.91 -3.99
C PRO A 10 16.83 -7.95 -3.87
N ALA A 11 17.81 -7.63 -3.04
CA ALA A 11 18.92 -8.50 -2.74
C ALA A 11 19.24 -8.47 -1.25
N ILE A 12 19.70 -9.61 -0.75
CA ILE A 12 20.22 -9.79 0.60
C ILE A 12 21.70 -10.12 0.47
N TYR A 13 22.52 -9.35 1.16
CA TYR A 13 23.96 -9.56 1.27
C TYR A 13 24.31 -9.84 2.72
N ASP A 14 25.38 -10.61 2.94
CA ASP A 14 25.97 -10.76 4.27
C ASP A 14 26.77 -9.51 4.67
N GLN A 15 27.51 -9.61 5.78
CA GLN A 15 28.30 -8.49 6.31
C GLN A 15 29.58 -8.24 5.51
N ASP A 16 30.05 -9.24 4.75
CA ASP A 16 31.24 -9.15 3.90
C ASP A 16 30.88 -8.64 2.49
N GLY A 17 29.58 -8.51 2.18
CA GLY A 17 29.07 -8.05 0.90
C GLY A 17 28.80 -9.18 -0.08
N GLU A 18 28.86 -10.44 0.35
CA GLU A 18 28.55 -11.59 -0.48
C GLU A 18 27.05 -11.76 -0.64
N LEU A 19 26.63 -12.15 -1.85
CA LEU A 19 25.22 -12.30 -2.18
C LEU A 19 24.63 -13.56 -1.53
N ILE A 20 23.66 -13.37 -0.63
CA ILE A 20 22.86 -14.46 -0.04
C ILE A 20 21.69 -14.82 -0.96
N TRP A 21 20.94 -13.80 -1.40
CA TRP A 21 19.75 -14.00 -2.22
C TRP A 21 19.46 -12.78 -3.08
N GLN A 22 18.86 -13.01 -4.25
CA GLN A 22 18.35 -11.96 -5.14
C GLN A 22 17.09 -12.45 -5.84
N GLU A 23 16.11 -11.57 -6.02
CA GLU A 23 15.02 -11.81 -6.98
C GLU A 23 15.56 -11.72 -8.42
N ARG A 24 15.32 -12.73 -9.25
CA ARG A 24 15.95 -12.85 -10.58
C ARG A 24 14.98 -12.70 -11.74
N ARG A 25 13.68 -12.55 -11.48
CA ARG A 25 12.64 -12.41 -12.50
C ARG A 25 12.73 -11.10 -13.31
N ASN A 26 13.57 -10.15 -12.89
CA ASN A 26 13.76 -8.85 -13.55
C ASN A 26 12.43 -8.09 -13.77
N VAL A 27 11.55 -8.20 -12.78
CA VAL A 27 10.27 -7.50 -12.70
C VAL A 27 10.39 -6.34 -11.70
N PRO A 28 9.58 -5.28 -11.82
CA PRO A 28 9.51 -4.25 -10.79
C PRO A 28 9.28 -4.88 -9.42
N THR A 29 10.08 -4.44 -8.45
CA THR A 29 9.99 -4.87 -7.06
C THR A 29 10.26 -3.71 -6.12
N GLN A 30 9.55 -3.68 -4.99
CA GLN A 30 9.70 -2.66 -3.96
C GLN A 30 9.39 -3.22 -2.56
N ASN A 31 9.72 -2.44 -1.52
CA ASN A 31 9.37 -2.71 -0.13
C ASN A 31 9.82 -4.09 0.40
N LEU A 32 11.09 -4.44 0.17
CA LEU A 32 11.68 -5.66 0.73
C LEU A 32 11.86 -5.53 2.23
N ARG A 33 11.32 -6.50 2.98
CA ARG A 33 11.48 -6.58 4.44
C ARG A 33 11.19 -7.97 4.96
N VAL A 34 11.60 -8.23 6.20
CA VAL A 34 11.25 -9.45 6.95
C VAL A 34 10.05 -9.14 7.83
N GLN A 35 9.07 -10.05 7.86
CA GLN A 35 7.86 -9.95 8.68
C GLN A 35 7.49 -11.30 9.26
N ILE A 36 6.77 -11.29 10.40
CA ILE A 36 6.34 -12.52 11.07
C ILE A 36 4.91 -12.86 10.65
N PHE A 37 4.69 -14.09 10.21
CA PHE A 37 3.36 -14.66 9.97
C PHE A 37 3.29 -16.04 10.61
N ARG A 38 2.30 -16.27 11.47
CA ARG A 38 2.09 -17.52 12.23
C ARG A 38 3.36 -17.97 12.98
N GLY A 39 4.08 -17.00 13.54
CA GLY A 39 5.31 -17.24 14.31
C GLY A 39 6.54 -17.59 13.48
N GLN A 40 6.49 -17.43 12.15
CA GLN A 40 7.62 -17.68 11.25
C GLN A 40 8.01 -16.42 10.49
N ASP A 41 9.30 -16.26 10.23
CA ASP A 41 9.82 -15.16 9.42
C ASP A 41 9.56 -15.42 7.93
N TYR A 42 9.02 -14.41 7.26
CA TYR A 42 8.85 -14.36 5.82
C TYR A 42 9.55 -13.13 5.26
N LEU A 43 10.27 -13.33 4.16
CA LEU A 43 10.74 -12.23 3.32
C LEU A 43 9.57 -11.77 2.43
N THR A 44 9.24 -10.49 2.49
CA THR A 44 8.11 -9.93 1.76
C THR A 44 8.56 -8.80 0.85
N TYR A 45 7.99 -8.71 -0.35
CA TYR A 45 8.19 -7.58 -1.25
C TYR A 45 7.01 -7.46 -2.21
N TRP A 46 6.78 -6.23 -2.68
CA TRP A 46 5.85 -5.95 -3.77
C TRP A 46 6.49 -6.35 -5.10
N THR A 47 5.70 -6.91 -6.02
CA THR A 47 6.11 -7.15 -7.39
C THR A 47 4.93 -7.10 -8.37
N LYS A 48 5.21 -6.88 -9.65
CA LYS A 48 4.19 -6.84 -10.70
C LYS A 48 4.72 -7.42 -12.01
N GLU A 49 3.96 -8.35 -12.57
CA GLU A 49 4.19 -8.83 -13.93
C GLU A 49 3.76 -7.76 -14.95
N PRO A 50 4.37 -7.71 -16.16
CA PRO A 50 4.11 -6.64 -17.14
C PRO A 50 2.62 -6.35 -17.44
N PHE A 51 1.76 -7.36 -17.34
CA PHE A 51 0.31 -7.26 -17.59
C PHE A 51 -0.55 -7.75 -16.41
N GLY A 52 0.05 -7.98 -15.24
CA GLY A 52 -0.64 -8.43 -14.04
C GLY A 52 -0.93 -7.29 -13.06
N PRO A 53 -1.83 -7.47 -12.09
CA PRO A 53 -1.91 -6.56 -10.94
C PRO A 53 -0.62 -6.62 -10.13
N GLY A 54 -0.33 -5.57 -9.35
CA GLY A 54 0.69 -5.67 -8.33
C GLY A 54 0.28 -6.65 -7.23
N ARG A 55 1.27 -7.32 -6.65
CA ARG A 55 1.08 -8.36 -5.64
C ARG A 55 2.20 -8.33 -4.62
N TYR A 56 1.93 -8.84 -3.43
CA TYR A 56 2.91 -9.02 -2.37
C TYR A 56 3.28 -10.48 -2.25
N ALA A 57 4.53 -10.80 -2.58
CA ALA A 57 5.08 -12.14 -2.43
C ALA A 57 5.61 -12.33 -0.99
N MET A 58 5.35 -13.50 -0.40
CA MET A 58 5.90 -13.90 0.90
C MET A 58 6.70 -15.19 0.73
N LEU A 59 8.01 -15.10 0.98
CA LEU A 59 8.97 -16.18 0.82
C LEU A 59 9.38 -16.70 2.19
N ASP A 60 9.43 -18.02 2.35
CA ASP A 60 9.96 -18.63 3.58
C ASP A 60 11.50 -18.52 3.65
N SER A 61 12.08 -19.11 4.70
CA SER A 61 13.55 -19.13 4.90
C SER A 61 14.33 -19.90 3.84
N SER A 62 13.66 -20.67 2.96
CA SER A 62 14.27 -21.31 1.79
C SER A 62 14.18 -20.43 0.53
N TYR A 63 13.70 -19.20 0.68
CA TYR A 63 13.39 -18.26 -0.40
C TYR A 63 12.36 -18.80 -1.41
N THR A 64 11.48 -19.68 -0.95
CA THR A 64 10.37 -20.21 -1.76
C THR A 64 9.12 -19.39 -1.48
N GLU A 65 8.47 -18.89 -2.54
CA GLU A 65 7.19 -18.20 -2.44
C GLU A 65 6.13 -19.14 -1.86
N ARG A 66 5.54 -18.76 -0.72
CA ARG A 66 4.50 -19.52 0.00
C ARG A 66 3.14 -18.88 -0.07
N PHE A 67 3.11 -17.55 -0.06
CA PHE A 67 1.87 -16.79 -0.14
C PHE A 67 2.02 -15.65 -1.13
N ILE A 68 0.89 -15.32 -1.75
CA ILE A 68 0.71 -14.15 -2.59
C ILE A 68 -0.51 -13.42 -2.04
N VAL A 69 -0.35 -12.14 -1.77
CA VAL A 69 -1.47 -11.29 -1.37
C VAL A 69 -1.67 -10.22 -2.44
N THR A 70 -2.92 -10.05 -2.88
CA THR A 70 -3.33 -8.99 -3.79
C THR A 70 -4.43 -8.17 -3.14
N PRO A 71 -4.45 -6.84 -3.33
CA PRO A 71 -5.62 -6.05 -2.99
C PRO A 71 -6.89 -6.59 -3.67
N VAL A 72 -8.04 -6.37 -3.03
CA VAL A 72 -9.35 -6.83 -3.50
C VAL A 72 -10.07 -5.70 -4.25
N GLY A 73 -10.62 -6.01 -5.43
CA GLY A 73 -11.36 -5.05 -6.27
C GLY A 73 -10.49 -4.28 -7.28
N MET A 74 -11.09 -3.30 -7.96
CA MET A 74 -10.41 -2.49 -8.99
C MET A 74 -9.65 -1.32 -8.38
N VAL A 75 -8.67 -1.63 -7.54
CA VAL A 75 -7.86 -0.64 -6.84
C VAL A 75 -6.51 -0.46 -7.54
N ILE A 76 -5.94 0.73 -7.39
CA ILE A 76 -4.57 1.06 -7.77
C ILE A 76 -3.73 0.87 -6.52
N ASP A 77 -3.00 -0.23 -6.43
CA ASP A 77 -2.23 -0.58 -5.25
C ASP A 77 -1.08 0.39 -4.97
N SER A 78 -0.86 0.73 -3.70
CA SER A 78 0.32 1.48 -3.30
C SER A 78 1.52 0.53 -3.31
N LEU A 79 2.55 0.86 -4.08
CA LEU A 79 3.80 0.09 -4.16
C LEU A 79 4.57 0.04 -2.82
N HIS A 80 4.15 0.86 -1.87
CA HIS A 80 4.95 1.27 -0.72
C HIS A 80 4.56 0.62 0.58
N ASP A 81 3.35 0.06 0.71
CA ASP A 81 2.92 -0.43 2.02
C ASP A 81 2.01 -1.66 1.98
N PHE A 82 2.63 -2.75 2.41
CA PHE A 82 2.01 -3.97 2.93
C PHE A 82 2.24 -3.92 4.45
N THR A 83 1.63 -4.75 5.29
CA THR A 83 2.03 -5.07 6.68
C THR A 83 1.37 -6.37 7.09
N VAL A 84 2.15 -7.33 7.58
CA VAL A 84 1.58 -8.50 8.26
C VAL A 84 1.25 -8.08 9.68
N THR A 85 -0.03 -8.13 10.02
CA THR A 85 -0.50 -7.73 11.35
C THR A 85 -0.19 -8.81 12.39
N ARG A 86 -0.32 -8.44 13.66
CA ARG A 86 -0.23 -9.38 14.78
C ARG A 86 -1.33 -10.45 14.80
N HIS A 87 -2.38 -10.30 13.99
CA HIS A 87 -3.48 -11.25 13.86
C HIS A 87 -3.32 -12.14 12.62
N ASP A 88 -2.13 -12.18 12.02
CA ASP A 88 -1.82 -12.98 10.83
C ASP A 88 -2.68 -12.60 9.61
N THR A 89 -2.93 -11.31 9.44
CA THR A 89 -3.60 -10.72 8.26
C THR A 89 -2.66 -9.75 7.54
N ALA A 90 -3.02 -9.33 6.34
CA ALA A 90 -2.27 -8.37 5.54
C ALA A 90 -3.00 -7.02 5.50
N LEU A 91 -2.33 -5.96 5.92
CA LEU A 91 -2.71 -4.58 5.63
C LEU A 91 -2.07 -4.13 4.32
N ILE A 92 -2.87 -3.53 3.44
CA ILE A 92 -2.41 -2.99 2.16
C ILE A 92 -2.95 -1.58 2.00
N ALA A 93 -2.04 -0.62 1.80
CA ALA A 93 -2.37 0.69 1.29
C ALA A 93 -2.73 0.61 -0.20
N ALA A 94 -3.82 1.23 -0.61
CA ALA A 94 -4.22 1.31 -2.00
C ALA A 94 -4.95 2.62 -2.31
N HIS A 95 -5.25 2.82 -3.58
CA HIS A 95 -5.96 3.97 -4.08
C HIS A 95 -7.13 3.56 -4.96
N TYR A 96 -8.18 4.37 -4.99
CA TYR A 96 -9.36 4.09 -5.80
C TYR A 96 -9.84 5.36 -6.50
N LYS A 97 -10.02 5.30 -7.82
CA LYS A 97 -10.59 6.42 -8.56
C LYS A 97 -12.09 6.51 -8.27
N ARG A 98 -12.56 7.66 -7.79
CA ARG A 98 -13.99 7.89 -7.56
C ARG A 98 -14.39 9.31 -7.91
N ARG A 99 -15.67 9.50 -8.21
CA ARG A 99 -16.28 10.81 -8.37
C ARG A 99 -16.40 11.52 -7.03
N ALA A 100 -16.19 12.82 -7.03
CA ALA A 100 -16.33 13.69 -5.86
C ALA A 100 -16.59 15.15 -6.25
N ASP A 101 -17.18 15.90 -5.32
CA ASP A 101 -17.36 17.34 -5.43
C ASP A 101 -16.07 18.07 -5.01
N LEU A 102 -15.43 18.75 -5.97
CA LEU A 102 -14.22 19.54 -5.76
C LEU A 102 -14.49 21.05 -5.69
N SER A 103 -15.76 21.48 -5.74
CA SER A 103 -16.12 22.92 -5.76
C SER A 103 -15.59 23.68 -4.55
N ALA A 104 -15.54 23.02 -3.39
CA ALA A 104 -15.01 23.60 -2.16
C ALA A 104 -13.51 23.95 -2.22
N ILE A 105 -12.76 23.39 -3.18
CA ILE A 105 -11.34 23.70 -3.44
C ILE A 105 -11.13 24.39 -4.81
N GLY A 106 -12.21 24.90 -5.42
CA GLY A 106 -12.15 25.59 -6.71
C GLY A 106 -12.20 24.69 -7.95
N GLY A 107 -12.48 23.40 -7.78
CA GLY A 107 -12.61 22.42 -8.86
C GLY A 107 -14.05 22.23 -9.37
N ALA A 108 -14.25 21.19 -10.18
CA ALA A 108 -15.56 20.81 -10.70
C ALA A 108 -16.46 20.16 -9.62
N VAL A 109 -17.76 20.40 -9.70
CA VAL A 109 -18.76 19.74 -8.82
C VAL A 109 -18.84 18.23 -9.08
N ASP A 110 -18.56 17.80 -10.31
CA ASP A 110 -18.50 16.40 -10.71
C ASP A 110 -17.08 16.06 -11.17
N GLY A 111 -16.14 16.15 -10.23
CA GLY A 111 -14.73 15.85 -10.43
C GLY A 111 -14.37 14.42 -10.04
N TRP A 112 -13.08 14.11 -10.12
CA TRP A 112 -12.51 12.81 -9.75
C TRP A 112 -11.39 12.97 -8.73
N ILE A 113 -11.38 12.09 -7.73
CA ILE A 113 -10.30 11.98 -6.76
C ILE A 113 -9.64 10.62 -6.84
N LEU A 114 -8.38 10.58 -6.40
CA LEU A 114 -7.68 9.35 -6.07
C LEU A 114 -7.87 9.14 -4.57
N ASP A 115 -8.88 8.35 -4.21
CA ASP A 115 -9.25 8.10 -2.81
C ASP A 115 -8.22 7.17 -2.18
N GLY A 116 -7.63 7.60 -1.07
CA GLY A 116 -6.72 6.78 -0.28
C GLY A 116 -7.52 5.76 0.52
N ILE A 117 -7.22 4.48 0.33
CA ILE A 117 -7.88 3.38 1.03
C ILE A 117 -6.83 2.46 1.67
N PHE A 118 -7.23 1.72 2.70
CA PHE A 118 -6.47 0.53 3.09
C PHE A 118 -7.39 -0.65 3.28
N GLN A 119 -6.83 -1.84 3.06
CA GLN A 119 -7.54 -3.11 3.18
C GLN A 119 -6.84 -4.00 4.18
N GLU A 120 -7.60 -4.66 5.04
CA GLU A 120 -7.14 -5.82 5.80
C GLU A 120 -7.63 -7.09 5.10
N ILE A 121 -6.71 -8.00 4.79
CA ILE A 121 -6.96 -9.18 3.96
C ILE A 121 -6.43 -10.42 4.69
N ASP A 122 -7.20 -11.50 4.68
CA ASP A 122 -6.71 -12.80 5.14
C ASP A 122 -5.66 -13.33 4.14
N ILE A 123 -4.44 -13.54 4.61
CA ILE A 123 -3.29 -13.90 3.76
C ILE A 123 -3.47 -15.26 3.06
N VAL A 124 -4.18 -16.20 3.69
CA VAL A 124 -4.31 -17.58 3.18
C VAL A 124 -5.42 -17.68 2.13
N THR A 125 -6.53 -17.00 2.39
CA THR A 125 -7.75 -17.11 1.59
C THR A 125 -7.89 -15.98 0.57
N GLY A 126 -7.20 -14.85 0.78
CA GLY A 126 -7.38 -13.63 0.00
C GLY A 126 -8.70 -12.90 0.30
N THR A 127 -9.38 -13.24 1.39
CA THR A 127 -10.66 -12.64 1.77
C THR A 127 -10.45 -11.22 2.30
N LEU A 128 -11.18 -10.25 1.78
CA LEU A 128 -11.26 -8.90 2.34
C LEU A 128 -11.97 -8.96 3.70
N LEU A 129 -11.27 -8.58 4.76
CA LEU A 129 -11.78 -8.54 6.13
C LEU A 129 -12.29 -7.15 6.49
N TYR A 130 -11.58 -6.12 6.05
CA TYR A 130 -11.91 -4.73 6.32
C TYR A 130 -11.40 -3.82 5.20
N GLU A 131 -12.12 -2.73 4.92
CA GLU A 131 -11.68 -1.66 4.03
C GLU A 131 -12.09 -0.32 4.63
N TRP A 132 -11.14 0.60 4.70
CA TRP A 132 -11.38 1.98 5.12
C TRP A 132 -11.08 2.93 3.97
N ARG A 133 -11.87 4.00 3.86
CA ARG A 133 -11.81 4.96 2.75
C ARG A 133 -11.69 6.39 3.26
N ALA A 134 -10.63 7.08 2.90
CA ALA A 134 -10.39 8.45 3.37
C ALA A 134 -11.58 9.38 3.08
N ALA A 135 -12.19 9.30 1.90
CA ALA A 135 -13.26 10.23 1.50
C ALA A 135 -14.57 10.04 2.30
N GLU A 136 -14.70 8.98 3.08
CA GLU A 136 -15.85 8.75 3.98
C GLU A 136 -15.64 9.39 5.36
N HIS A 137 -14.40 9.72 5.73
CA HIS A 137 -14.04 10.18 7.06
C HIS A 137 -13.31 11.53 7.08
N VAL A 138 -12.66 11.92 5.97
CA VAL A 138 -11.83 13.12 5.86
C VAL A 138 -12.33 14.01 4.73
N PRO A 139 -12.88 15.20 5.04
CA PRO A 139 -13.33 16.14 4.02
C PRO A 139 -12.20 16.55 3.06
N ILE A 140 -12.49 16.53 1.76
CA ILE A 140 -11.55 16.94 0.69
C ILE A 140 -10.92 18.32 0.95
N PRO A 141 -11.66 19.36 1.41
CA PRO A 141 -11.09 20.68 1.65
C PRO A 141 -10.02 20.75 2.75
N ASN A 142 -9.83 19.69 3.54
CA ASN A 142 -8.79 19.64 4.56
C ASN A 142 -7.40 19.34 3.98
N THR A 143 -7.30 18.98 2.70
CA THR A 143 -6.02 18.75 2.04
C THR A 143 -5.13 19.99 2.06
N LEU A 144 -3.81 19.78 2.21
CA LEU A 144 -2.80 20.81 2.04
C LEU A 144 -2.19 20.82 0.63
N LYS A 145 -2.70 19.97 -0.28
CA LYS A 145 -2.35 19.98 -1.70
C LYS A 145 -3.24 20.97 -2.44
N ALA A 146 -2.65 21.86 -3.22
CA ALA A 146 -3.41 22.69 -4.15
C ALA A 146 -3.93 21.84 -5.33
N LEU A 147 -5.16 22.12 -5.78
CA LEU A 147 -5.66 21.55 -7.02
C LEU A 147 -4.94 22.19 -8.20
N ASP A 148 -4.12 21.42 -8.90
CA ASP A 148 -3.36 21.92 -10.04
C ASP A 148 -4.20 21.92 -11.32
N ASN A 149 -3.83 22.76 -12.29
CA ASN A 149 -4.53 22.82 -13.58
C ASN A 149 -4.52 21.45 -14.28
N GLY A 150 -5.71 20.93 -14.61
CA GLY A 150 -5.89 19.64 -15.27
C GLY A 150 -6.16 18.47 -14.31
N GLU A 151 -5.93 18.66 -13.00
CA GLU A 151 -6.34 17.69 -11.98
C GLU A 151 -7.84 17.71 -11.72
N GLY A 152 -8.34 16.64 -11.10
CA GLY A 152 -9.76 16.48 -10.81
C GLY A 152 -10.54 15.85 -11.98
N THR A 153 -9.85 15.32 -12.99
CA THR A 153 -10.43 14.61 -14.13
C THR A 153 -10.28 13.09 -13.97
N GLU A 154 -11.01 12.29 -14.74
CA GLU A 154 -10.92 10.82 -14.63
C GLU A 154 -9.51 10.30 -14.96
N ASP A 155 -8.86 10.92 -15.95
CA ASP A 155 -7.50 10.59 -16.36
C ASP A 155 -6.46 11.09 -15.36
N GLN A 156 -6.70 12.26 -14.75
CA GLN A 156 -5.83 12.88 -13.76
C GLN A 156 -6.63 13.21 -12.48
N PRO A 157 -6.99 12.18 -11.69
CA PRO A 157 -7.78 12.37 -10.49
C PRO A 157 -6.98 13.14 -9.43
N PHE A 158 -7.67 13.97 -8.66
CA PHE A 158 -7.03 14.76 -7.60
C PHE A 158 -6.68 13.86 -6.40
N ASP A 159 -5.39 13.67 -6.16
CA ASP A 159 -4.87 12.94 -5.00
C ASP A 159 -4.88 13.84 -3.76
N TYR A 160 -6.05 14.01 -3.15
CA TYR A 160 -6.22 14.96 -2.04
C TYR A 160 -5.61 14.43 -0.73
N PHE A 161 -5.64 13.11 -0.50
CA PHE A 161 -5.26 12.51 0.79
C PHE A 161 -3.82 11.97 0.78
N HIS A 162 -3.40 11.32 -0.31
CA HIS A 162 -2.13 10.62 -0.46
C HIS A 162 -1.81 9.69 0.70
N LEU A 163 -2.53 8.57 0.76
CA LEU A 163 -2.26 7.53 1.75
C LEU A 163 -0.90 6.92 1.46
N SER A 164 0.07 7.21 2.31
CA SER A 164 1.46 6.82 2.13
C SER A 164 1.86 5.63 2.99
N GLY A 165 1.07 5.32 4.03
CA GLY A 165 1.22 4.09 4.77
C GLY A 165 0.13 3.82 5.79
N VAL A 166 0.07 2.57 6.24
CA VAL A 166 -0.84 2.03 7.25
C VAL A 166 -0.12 0.98 8.09
N ASP A 167 -0.26 1.09 9.41
CA ASP A 167 0.22 0.09 10.37
C ASP A 167 -0.86 -0.16 11.42
N GLN A 168 -0.74 -1.23 12.20
CA GLN A 168 -1.64 -1.52 13.31
C GLN A 168 -1.02 -1.05 14.63
N GLY A 169 -1.68 -0.10 15.28
CA GLY A 169 -1.34 0.37 16.61
C GLY A 169 -1.50 -0.72 17.68
N PRO A 170 -0.83 -0.59 18.84
CA PRO A 170 -0.87 -1.60 19.91
C PRO A 170 -2.28 -1.93 20.41
N SER A 171 -3.20 -0.96 20.32
CA SER A 171 -4.60 -1.10 20.76
C SER A 171 -5.49 -1.77 19.71
N GLY A 172 -4.98 -1.98 18.49
CA GLY A 172 -5.74 -2.56 17.36
C GLY A 172 -6.35 -1.52 16.44
N ASP A 173 -6.17 -0.23 16.75
CA ASP A 173 -6.40 0.86 15.83
C ASP A 173 -5.44 0.81 14.64
N TYR A 174 -5.82 1.43 13.54
CA TYR A 174 -4.95 1.61 12.38
C TYR A 174 -4.29 2.99 12.44
N LEU A 175 -2.97 3.03 12.28
CA LEU A 175 -2.19 4.25 12.16
C LEU A 175 -2.01 4.55 10.67
N VAL A 176 -2.67 5.61 10.19
CA VAL A 176 -2.70 5.98 8.77
C VAL A 176 -1.85 7.22 8.55
N SER A 177 -0.84 7.11 7.69
CA SER A 177 0.02 8.21 7.25
C SER A 177 -0.53 8.82 5.96
N ALA A 178 -0.74 10.14 5.97
CA ALA A 178 -1.31 10.88 4.85
C ALA A 178 -0.41 12.05 4.44
N GLY A 179 0.24 11.94 3.28
CA GLY A 179 1.26 12.88 2.83
C GLY A 179 0.71 14.28 2.54
N HIS A 180 -0.45 14.36 1.89
CA HIS A 180 -1.10 15.64 1.57
C HIS A 180 -1.90 16.22 2.72
N MET A 181 -2.08 15.47 3.81
CA MET A 181 -2.57 15.97 5.09
C MET A 181 -1.42 16.42 6.00
N ARG A 182 -0.20 15.93 5.74
CA ARG A 182 1.00 16.09 6.59
C ARG A 182 0.74 15.63 8.03
N SER A 183 0.02 14.52 8.17
CA SER A 183 -0.42 14.01 9.47
C SER A 183 -0.41 12.49 9.50
N VAL A 184 -0.32 11.96 10.72
CA VAL A 184 -0.65 10.57 11.04
C VAL A 184 -1.95 10.57 11.86
N MET A 185 -2.89 9.71 11.50
CA MET A 185 -4.20 9.60 12.13
C MET A 185 -4.35 8.19 12.74
N SER A 186 -5.05 8.09 13.86
CA SER A 186 -5.51 6.81 14.40
C SER A 186 -6.96 6.60 13.97
N VAL A 187 -7.24 5.42 13.41
CA VAL A 187 -8.56 5.01 12.91
C VAL A 187 -9.00 3.79 13.71
N ASP A 188 -10.20 3.84 14.29
CA ASP A 188 -10.74 2.74 15.06
C ASP A 188 -11.13 1.56 14.14
N ALA A 189 -10.86 0.33 14.57
CA ALA A 189 -11.22 -0.87 13.83
C ALA A 189 -12.73 -1.18 13.81
N SER A 190 -13.54 -0.41 14.53
CA SER A 190 -15.01 -0.52 14.57
C SER A 190 -15.74 0.48 13.66
N THR A 191 -15.00 1.28 12.89
CA THR A 191 -15.57 2.31 12.01
C THR A 191 -16.20 1.71 10.76
#